data_AF-A0A5R9NXP6-F1
#
_entry.id   AF-A0A5R9NXP6-F1
#
_cell.length_a   1.000
_cell.length_b   1.000
_cell.length_c   1.000
_cell.angle_alpha   90.00
_cell.angle_beta   90.00
_cell.angle_gamma   90.00
#
_symmetry.space_group_name_H-M   'P 1'
#
loop_
_entity.id
_entity.type
_entity.pdbx_description
1 polymer ?
#
loop_
_entity_poly.entity_id
_entity_poly.type
_entity_poly.pdbx_seq_one_letter_code
_entity_poly.pdbx_strand_id
1 'polypeptide(L)'
;MKISAAFGWLLAGNKLPPPEYPRWPKRGEIENWMRGKIAHYREHHPAQAYHLFELSCGDYLPNTVHVAGNFGADELAIYRRMKAENPDLVEQARQSTGHRLSRSLIHDPADWPNEGMLP
;
A
#
# COMPACT_ATOMS: atom_id res chain seq x y z
N MET A 1 -1.92 35.79 23.42
CA MET A 1 -1.87 34.39 23.92
C MET A 1 -3.28 33.82 23.90
N LYS A 2 -3.55 32.82 23.06
CA LYS A 2 -4.80 32.05 23.11
C LYS A 2 -4.47 30.65 23.61
N ILE A 3 -5.20 30.26 24.65
CA ILE A 3 -5.00 29.09 25.50
C ILE A 3 -5.51 27.83 24.79
N SER A 4 -4.79 26.74 25.02
CA SER A 4 -5.02 25.36 24.61
C SER A 4 -6.49 24.92 24.55
N ALA A 5 -6.87 24.30 23.43
CA ALA A 5 -8.04 23.44 23.38
C ALA A 5 -7.65 22.04 23.87
N ALA A 6 -8.38 21.60 24.88
CA ALA A 6 -8.10 20.46 25.72
C ALA A 6 -8.23 19.11 25.00
N PHE A 7 -7.32 18.23 25.39
CA PHE A 7 -7.32 16.80 25.17
C PHE A 7 -8.55 16.17 25.85
N GLY A 8 -9.50 15.67 25.05
CA GLY A 8 -10.66 14.93 25.53
C GLY A 8 -10.74 13.58 24.83
N TRP A 9 -9.93 12.62 25.26
CA TRP A 9 -10.03 11.22 24.83
C TRP A 9 -10.41 10.39 26.05
N LEU A 10 -11.70 10.10 26.23
CA LEU A 10 -12.13 9.02 27.12
C LEU A 10 -13.41 8.36 26.56
N LEU A 11 -13.25 7.09 26.16
CA LEU A 11 -14.25 6.02 26.14
C LEU A 11 -15.38 6.08 25.09
N ALA A 12 -15.06 5.68 23.86
CA ALA A 12 -15.95 4.84 23.03
C ALA A 12 -15.05 3.88 22.23
N GLY A 13 -15.40 2.59 22.19
CA GLY A 13 -14.52 1.48 21.79
C GLY A 13 -13.67 1.76 20.55
N ASN A 14 -12.37 1.41 20.64
CA ASN A 14 -11.32 1.55 19.62
C ASN A 14 -11.71 0.99 18.25
N LYS A 15 -12.55 1.71 17.51
CA LYS A 15 -12.41 1.78 16.06
C LYS A 15 -11.64 3.07 15.83
N LEU A 16 -10.40 2.92 15.37
CA LEU A 16 -9.73 4.02 14.69
C LEU A 16 -10.76 4.68 13.76
N PRO A 17 -10.78 6.03 13.65
CA PRO A 17 -11.67 6.67 12.70
C PRO A 17 -11.53 5.93 11.37
N PRO A 18 -12.65 5.57 10.71
CA PRO A 18 -12.57 4.90 9.43
C PRO A 18 -11.63 5.72 8.54
N PRO A 19 -10.70 5.07 7.83
CA PRO A 19 -9.77 5.81 7.00
C PRO A 19 -10.57 6.78 6.12
N GLU A 20 -10.15 8.04 6.06
CA GLU A 20 -10.74 9.04 5.15
C GLU A 20 -10.64 8.58 3.69
N TYR A 21 -9.82 7.56 3.46
CA TYR A 21 -9.65 6.83 2.23
C TYR A 21 -10.51 5.55 2.16
N PRO A 22 -11.25 5.29 1.06
CA PRO A 22 -12.00 4.05 0.91
C PRO A 22 -11.07 2.85 1.02
N ARG A 23 -11.44 1.89 1.89
CA ARG A 23 -10.63 0.69 2.13
C ARG A 23 -10.39 -0.14 0.86
N TRP A 24 -11.32 -0.13 -0.08
CA TRP A 24 -11.29 -0.92 -1.32
C TRP A 24 -11.66 -0.08 -2.54
N PRO A 25 -11.08 -0.36 -3.72
CA PRO A 25 -11.48 0.29 -4.96
C PRO A 25 -12.89 -0.15 -5.41
N LYS A 26 -13.61 0.75 -6.09
CA LYS A 26 -14.76 0.35 -6.91
C LYS A 26 -14.27 -0.19 -8.25
N ARG A 27 -15.09 -1.01 -8.91
CA ARG A 27 -14.84 -1.47 -10.29
C ARG A 27 -14.69 -0.26 -11.21
N GLY A 28 -13.63 -0.24 -12.02
CA GLY A 28 -13.34 0.86 -12.93
C GLY A 28 -12.65 2.08 -12.30
N GLU A 29 -12.44 2.08 -10.98
CA GLU A 29 -11.79 3.20 -10.26
C GLU A 29 -10.42 2.82 -9.68
N ILE A 30 -9.87 1.66 -10.06
CA ILE A 30 -8.66 1.08 -9.44
C ILE A 30 -7.45 2.02 -9.55
N GLU A 31 -7.23 2.67 -10.69
CA GLU A 31 -6.10 3.60 -10.85
C GLU A 31 -6.23 4.83 -9.93
N ASN A 32 -7.37 5.50 -9.97
CA ASN A 32 -7.65 6.63 -9.07
C ASN A 32 -7.55 6.19 -7.61
N TRP A 33 -7.92 4.94 -7.34
CA TRP A 33 -7.83 4.37 -6.02
C TRP A 33 -6.38 4.11 -5.57
N MET A 34 -5.53 3.51 -6.40
CA MET A 34 -4.12 3.31 -6.05
C MET A 34 -3.42 4.66 -5.83
N ARG A 35 -3.66 5.63 -6.73
CA ARG A 35 -3.12 6.99 -6.61
C ARG A 35 -3.54 7.66 -5.31
N GLY A 36 -4.83 7.60 -4.99
CA GLY A 36 -5.36 8.20 -3.77
C GLY A 36 -4.81 7.51 -2.52
N LYS A 37 -4.64 6.19 -2.52
CA LYS A 37 -4.03 5.46 -1.39
C LYS A 37 -2.59 5.89 -1.17
N ILE A 38 -1.80 6.03 -2.25
CA ILE A 38 -0.42 6.51 -2.19
C ILE A 38 -0.37 7.95 -1.65
N ALA A 39 -1.21 8.84 -2.16
CA ALA A 39 -1.29 10.22 -1.69
C ALA A 39 -1.65 10.29 -0.20
N HIS A 40 -2.66 9.53 0.23
CA HIS A 40 -3.07 9.45 1.62
C HIS A 40 -1.94 8.96 2.53
N TYR A 41 -1.23 7.90 2.15
CA TYR A 41 -0.08 7.41 2.91
C TYR A 41 1.04 8.43 2.96
N ARG A 42 1.35 9.12 1.85
CA ARG A 42 2.36 10.18 1.85
C ARG A 42 2.00 11.34 2.78
N GLU A 43 0.73 11.72 2.84
CA GLU A 43 0.26 12.84 3.65
C GLU A 43 0.15 12.50 5.14
N HIS A 44 -0.47 11.37 5.47
CA HIS A 44 -0.84 11.04 6.85
C HIS A 44 0.09 10.02 7.50
N HIS A 45 0.79 9.19 6.71
CA HIS A 45 1.65 8.09 7.18
C HIS A 45 2.98 8.00 6.41
N PRO A 46 3.75 9.09 6.24
CA PRO A 46 4.89 9.14 5.31
C PRO A 46 5.96 8.08 5.60
N ALA A 47 6.19 7.77 6.88
CA ALA A 47 7.13 6.73 7.29
C ALA A 47 6.71 5.30 6.88
N GLN A 48 5.44 5.09 6.54
CA GLN A 48 4.85 3.81 6.14
C GLN A 48 4.48 3.77 4.66
N ALA A 49 4.64 4.88 3.91
CA ALA A 49 4.22 4.95 2.51
C ALA A 49 4.90 3.90 1.62
N TYR A 50 6.12 3.49 1.97
CA TYR A 50 6.84 2.43 1.27
C TYR A 50 6.17 1.05 1.39
N HIS A 51 5.35 0.82 2.42
CA HIS A 51 4.62 -0.45 2.62
C HIS A 51 3.69 -0.78 1.46
N LEU A 52 3.22 0.24 0.74
CA LEU A 52 2.38 0.08 -0.46
C LEU A 52 3.10 -0.66 -1.61
N PHE A 53 4.44 -0.69 -1.59
CA PHE A 53 5.29 -1.36 -2.57
C PHE A 53 6.09 -2.53 -1.96
N GLU A 54 5.88 -2.80 -0.68
CA GLU A 54 6.64 -3.79 0.08
C GLU A 54 5.91 -5.12 0.07
N LEU A 55 6.53 -6.14 -0.52
CA LEU A 55 5.87 -7.40 -0.87
C LEU A 55 5.41 -8.23 0.34
N SER A 56 6.06 -8.09 1.51
CA SER A 56 5.65 -8.78 2.73
C SER A 56 4.52 -8.06 3.48
N CYS A 57 4.20 -6.84 3.08
CA CYS A 57 3.18 -6.05 3.75
C CYS A 57 1.77 -6.46 3.35
N GLY A 58 0.86 -6.49 4.32
CA GLY A 58 -0.57 -6.61 4.07
C GLY A 58 -1.14 -5.42 3.28
N ASP A 59 -0.47 -4.26 3.33
CA ASP A 59 -0.84 -3.05 2.60
C ASP A 59 -0.25 -2.94 1.19
N TYR A 60 0.53 -3.95 0.78
CA TYR A 60 1.01 -4.10 -0.59
C TYR A 60 -0.11 -3.85 -1.60
N LEU A 61 0.06 -2.87 -2.48
CA LEU A 61 -1.04 -2.35 -3.31
C LEU A 61 -1.83 -3.44 -4.03
N PRO A 62 -1.19 -4.39 -4.74
CA PRO A 62 -1.91 -5.50 -5.37
C PRO A 62 -2.74 -6.37 -4.43
N ASN A 63 -2.25 -6.66 -3.23
CA ASN A 63 -3.02 -7.42 -2.22
C ASN A 63 -4.27 -6.67 -1.76
N THR A 64 -4.25 -5.33 -1.85
CA THR A 64 -5.36 -4.49 -1.38
C THR A 64 -6.38 -4.13 -2.46
N VAL A 65 -6.18 -4.56 -3.71
CA VAL A 65 -7.19 -4.42 -4.77
C VAL A 65 -8.12 -5.64 -4.73
N HIS A 66 -9.06 -5.64 -3.81
CA HIS A 66 -10.15 -6.63 -3.79
C HIS A 66 -11.36 -6.11 -4.61
N VAL A 67 -11.26 -6.11 -5.93
CA VAL A 67 -12.44 -5.95 -6.80
C VAL A 67 -12.78 -7.31 -7.40
N ALA A 68 -13.89 -7.91 -6.97
CA ALA A 68 -14.48 -9.10 -7.61
C ALA A 68 -13.51 -10.29 -7.85
N GLY A 69 -12.45 -10.40 -7.04
CA GLY A 69 -11.66 -11.61 -6.90
C GLY A 69 -10.47 -11.78 -7.84
N ASN A 70 -10.03 -10.78 -8.63
CA ASN A 70 -8.79 -10.96 -9.38
C ASN A 70 -8.01 -9.67 -9.64
N PHE A 71 -6.70 -9.75 -9.42
CA PHE A 71 -5.71 -8.74 -9.85
C PHE A 71 -5.19 -9.19 -11.22
N GLY A 72 -5.69 -8.57 -12.29
CA GLY A 72 -5.44 -8.96 -13.66
C GLY A 72 -4.33 -8.16 -14.34
N ALA A 73 -4.26 -8.30 -15.66
CA ALA A 73 -3.26 -7.62 -16.48
C ALA A 73 -3.41 -6.09 -16.46
N ASP A 74 -4.64 -5.59 -16.41
CA ASP A 74 -4.92 -4.15 -16.37
C ASP A 74 -4.49 -3.54 -15.03
N GLU A 75 -4.81 -4.21 -13.92
CA GLU A 75 -4.38 -3.80 -12.58
C GLU A 75 -2.85 -3.86 -12.44
N LEU A 76 -2.22 -4.89 -13.02
CA LEU A 76 -0.76 -4.99 -13.07
C LEU A 76 -0.14 -3.82 -13.86
N ALA A 77 -0.72 -3.45 -14.99
CA ALA A 77 -0.25 -2.31 -15.78
C ALA A 77 -0.38 -0.99 -15.01
N ILE A 78 -1.48 -0.80 -14.28
CA ILE A 78 -1.68 0.35 -13.38
C ILE A 78 -0.61 0.34 -12.27
N TYR A 79 -0.43 -0.78 -11.59
CA TYR A 79 0.55 -0.90 -10.51
C TYR A 79 1.99 -0.60 -10.98
N ARG A 80 2.39 -1.07 -12.17
CA ARG A 80 3.68 -0.75 -12.77
C ARG A 80 3.85 0.76 -13.04
N ARG A 81 2.79 1.46 -13.45
CA ARG A 81 2.81 2.94 -13.53
C ARG A 81 3.01 3.56 -12.16
N MET A 82 2.30 3.09 -11.13
CA MET A 82 2.47 3.59 -9.76
C MET A 82 3.91 3.42 -9.26
N LYS A 83 4.56 2.29 -9.56
CA LYS A 83 5.99 2.07 -9.25
C LYS A 83 6.89 3.10 -9.93
N ALA A 84 6.70 3.31 -11.24
CA ALA A 84 7.49 4.25 -12.01
C ALA A 84 7.34 5.70 -11.52
N GLU A 85 6.16 6.06 -11.01
CA GLU A 85 5.86 7.39 -10.47
C GLU A 85 6.36 7.60 -9.03
N ASN A 86 6.69 6.53 -8.30
CA ASN A 86 7.11 6.59 -6.90
C ASN A 86 8.42 5.80 -6.65
N PRO A 87 9.52 6.11 -7.38
CA PRO A 87 10.75 5.35 -7.31
C PRO A 87 11.42 5.37 -5.91
N ASP A 88 11.22 6.44 -5.15
CA ASP A 88 11.69 6.59 -3.77
C ASP A 88 11.07 5.55 -2.83
N LEU A 89 9.75 5.35 -2.93
CA LEU A 89 9.02 4.38 -2.12
C LEU A 89 9.37 2.95 -2.51
N VAL A 90 9.58 2.68 -3.80
CA VAL A 90 10.00 1.37 -4.32
C VAL A 90 11.40 1.01 -3.82
N GLU A 91 12.34 1.95 -3.85
CA GLU A 91 13.70 1.70 -3.34
C GLU A 91 13.70 1.43 -1.84
N GLN A 92 12.94 2.21 -1.06
CA GLN A 92 12.78 1.97 0.37
C GLN A 92 12.13 0.60 0.66
N ALA A 93 11.09 0.22 -0.12
CA ALA A 93 10.47 -1.09 -0.01
C ALA A 93 11.46 -2.23 -0.28
N ARG A 94 12.30 -2.09 -1.31
CA ARG A 94 13.35 -3.07 -1.64
C ARG A 94 14.34 -3.26 -0.50
N GLN A 95 14.80 -2.16 0.11
CA GLN A 95 15.74 -2.21 1.24
C GLN A 95 15.11 -2.84 2.50
N SER A 96 13.79 -2.71 2.65
CA SER A 96 13.05 -3.25 3.79
C SER A 96 12.67 -4.73 3.66
N THR A 97 12.75 -5.29 2.45
CA THR A 97 12.33 -6.66 2.16
C THR A 97 13.36 -7.66 2.72
N GLY A 98 13.21 -8.04 3.98
CA GLY A 98 14.12 -8.95 4.69
C GLY A 98 13.69 -10.42 4.75
N HIS A 99 12.54 -10.77 4.17
CA HIS A 99 11.90 -12.08 4.36
C HIS A 99 11.78 -12.89 3.07
N ARG A 100 11.82 -14.23 3.21
CA ARG A 100 11.42 -15.13 2.14
C ARG A 100 9.93 -14.98 1.87
N LEU A 101 9.60 -14.59 0.65
CA LEU A 101 8.23 -14.41 0.21
C LEU A 101 7.76 -15.64 -0.55
N SER A 102 6.51 -16.02 -0.33
CA SER A 102 5.84 -16.94 -1.23
C SER A 102 5.67 -16.27 -2.58
N ARG A 103 6.05 -16.96 -3.67
CA ARG A 103 5.80 -16.48 -5.05
C ARG A 103 4.32 -16.18 -5.31
N SER A 104 3.41 -16.84 -4.56
CA SER A 104 1.95 -16.62 -4.67
C SER A 104 1.49 -15.25 -4.16
N LEU A 105 2.32 -14.52 -3.42
CA LEU A 105 2.03 -13.17 -2.92
C LEU A 105 2.56 -12.08 -3.85
N ILE A 106 3.35 -12.46 -4.85
CA ILE A 106 4.00 -11.52 -5.76
C ILE A 106 3.18 -11.43 -7.04
N HIS A 107 2.41 -10.35 -7.14
CA HIS A 107 1.53 -10.09 -8.28
C HIS A 107 2.27 -9.60 -9.55
N ASP A 108 3.40 -8.91 -9.39
CA ASP A 108 4.25 -8.51 -10.52
C ASP A 108 5.48 -9.42 -10.60
N PRO A 109 5.65 -10.22 -11.65
CA PRO A 109 6.84 -11.06 -11.82
C PRO A 109 8.16 -10.27 -11.81
N ALA A 110 8.14 -8.97 -12.14
CA ALA A 110 9.33 -8.12 -12.05
C ALA A 110 9.81 -7.87 -10.61
N ASP A 111 8.95 -8.11 -9.62
CA ASP A 111 9.27 -8.00 -8.19
C ASP A 111 9.76 -9.33 -7.60
N TRP A 112 9.89 -10.39 -8.41
CA TRP A 112 10.50 -11.63 -7.95
C TRP A 112 11.95 -11.40 -7.53
N PRO A 113 12.37 -11.89 -6.35
CA PRO A 113 13.77 -11.87 -5.99
C PRO A 113 14.55 -12.69 -7.03
N ASN A 114 15.64 -12.11 -7.56
CA ASN A 114 16.54 -12.80 -8.49
C ASN A 114 16.87 -14.20 -7.98
N GLU A 115 16.77 -15.20 -8.85
CA GLU A 115 17.05 -16.59 -8.52
C GLU A 115 18.47 -16.71 -7.93
N GLY A 116 18.53 -17.00 -6.63
CA GLY A 116 19.76 -16.92 -5.82
C GLY A 116 19.50 -16.75 -4.32
N MET A 117 18.29 -16.36 -3.91
CA MET A 117 17.84 -16.32 -2.51
C MET A 117 16.84 -17.43 -2.12
N LEU A 118 16.84 -18.54 -2.85
CA LEU A 118 16.21 -19.77 -2.39
C LEU A 118 17.33 -20.74 -1.97
N PRO A 119 17.24 -21.36 -0.79
CA PRO A 119 18.22 -22.34 -0.36
C PRO A 119 18.09 -23.63 -1.18
#